data_AF-A9Y7P9-F1
#
_entry.id   AF-A9Y7P9-F1
#
_cell.length_a   1.000
_cell.length_b   1.000
_cell.length_c   1.000
_cell.angle_alpha   90.00
_cell.angle_beta   90.00
_cell.angle_gamma   90.00
#
_symmetry.space_group_name_H-M   'P 1'
#
loop_
_entity.id
_entity.type
_entity.pdbx_description
1 polymer ?
#
loop_
_entity_poly.entity_id
_entity_poly.type
_entity_poly.pdbx_seq_one_letter_code
_entity_poly.pdbx_strand_id
1 'polypeptide(L)'
;ATDVGIIVLGDFLSLREADTVKRTGKIMEIQVGEELIGRVVNPLGQPVDGLGELNTGKTRPVEAKAPGVMQRKSVSEPLQTGLKAIDALVPIGRGQRELIIGNRQTGKTSVAIDAILNQRGQDMICISVPIGQKES
;
A
#
# COMPACT_ATOMS: atom_id res chain seq x y z
N ALA A 1 14.74 10.54 30.80
CA ALA A 1 13.64 9.59 30.56
C ALA A 1 14.26 8.21 30.48
N THR A 2 13.87 7.31 31.38
CA THR A 2 14.41 5.93 31.50
C THR A 2 13.61 4.91 30.69
N ASP A 3 12.45 5.30 30.18
CA ASP A 3 11.49 4.41 29.54
C ASP A 3 11.32 4.75 28.05
N VAL A 4 10.84 3.77 27.28
CA VAL A 4 10.58 3.89 25.84
C VAL A 4 9.12 3.50 25.57
N GLY A 5 8.38 4.38 24.89
CA GLY A 5 7.04 4.06 24.41
C GLY A 5 7.10 3.15 23.18
N ILE A 6 6.39 2.02 23.22
CA ILE A 6 6.33 1.04 22.14
C ILE A 6 4.86 0.84 21.73
N ILE A 7 4.59 0.86 20.42
CA ILE A 7 3.29 0.51 19.85
C ILE A 7 3.37 -0.94 19.39
N VAL A 8 2.42 -1.76 19.83
CA VAL A 8 2.35 -3.18 19.46
C VAL A 8 1.66 -3.30 18.10
N LEU A 9 2.32 -3.96 17.15
CA LEU A 9 1.80 -4.20 15.80
C LEU A 9 1.33 -5.66 15.68
N GLY A 10 0.27 -6.01 16.40
CA GLY A 10 -0.25 -7.38 16.47
C GLY A 10 -1.15 -7.60 17.67
N ASP A 11 -1.29 -8.87 18.09
CA ASP A 11 -1.98 -9.20 19.34
C ASP A 11 -1.18 -8.66 20.54
N PHE A 12 -1.88 -7.93 21.40
CA PHE A 12 -1.32 -7.33 22.61
C PHE A 12 -1.87 -7.98 23.88
N LEU A 13 -2.90 -8.83 23.79
CA LEU A 13 -3.57 -9.42 24.96
C LEU A 13 -2.73 -10.47 25.67
N SER A 14 -1.78 -11.07 24.96
CA SER A 14 -0.87 -12.08 25.47
C SER A 14 0.35 -11.49 26.22
N LEU A 15 0.61 -10.18 26.07
CA LEU A 15 1.77 -9.51 26.66
C LEU A 15 1.59 -9.29 28.16
N ARG A 16 2.68 -9.46 28.90
CA ARG A 16 2.72 -9.31 30.36
C ARG A 16 3.83 -8.37 30.80
N GLU A 17 3.67 -7.84 32.00
CA GLU A 17 4.75 -7.12 32.67
C GLU A 17 5.98 -8.02 32.82
N ALA A 18 7.16 -7.42 32.65
CA ALA A 18 8.47 -8.09 32.66
C ALA A 18 8.76 -9.05 31.49
N ASP A 19 7.92 -9.09 30.44
CA ASP A 19 8.26 -9.80 29.21
C ASP A 19 9.55 -9.25 28.59
N THR A 20 10.40 -10.16 28.12
CA THR A 20 11.70 -9.78 27.52
C THR A 20 11.51 -9.32 26.09
N VAL A 21 11.86 -8.06 25.82
CA VAL A 21 11.91 -7.50 24.47
C VAL A 21 13.34 -7.48 23.93
N LYS A 22 13.48 -7.69 22.62
CA LYS A 22 14.78 -7.62 21.94
C LYS A 22 14.72 -6.63 20.79
N ARG A 23 15.75 -5.79 20.67
CA ARG A 23 15.91 -4.88 19.55
C ARG A 23 16.36 -5.68 18.32
N THR A 24 15.74 -5.40 17.18
CA THR A 24 16.15 -5.98 15.89
C THR A 24 17.40 -5.28 15.30
N GLY A 25 17.74 -4.09 15.80
CA GLY A 25 18.86 -3.27 15.28
C GLY A 25 18.59 -2.63 13.91
N LYS A 26 17.38 -2.84 13.36
CA LYS A 26 16.95 -2.30 12.08
C LYS A 26 15.83 -1.28 12.27
N ILE A 27 15.72 -0.36 11.33
CA ILE A 27 14.52 0.47 11.17
C ILE A 27 13.40 -0.42 10.64
N MET A 28 12.15 -0.08 10.95
CA MET A 28 10.98 -0.82 10.47
C MET A 28 11.00 -0.94 8.93
N GLU A 29 11.11 -2.18 8.45
CA GLU A 29 11.21 -2.54 7.05
C GLU A 29 10.24 -3.66 6.70
N ILE A 30 9.80 -3.69 5.45
CA ILE A 30 8.93 -4.75 4.89
C ILE A 30 9.58 -5.37 3.65
N GLN A 31 9.19 -6.60 3.36
CA GLN A 31 9.53 -7.31 2.14
C GLN A 31 8.94 -6.59 0.91
N VAL A 32 9.72 -6.49 -0.17
CA VAL A 32 9.29 -5.89 -1.44
C VAL A 32 9.77 -6.72 -2.62
N GLY A 33 9.08 -6.64 -3.75
CA GLY A 33 9.49 -7.30 -4.98
C GLY A 33 8.30 -7.66 -5.86
N GLU A 34 8.59 -8.25 -7.01
CA GLU A 34 7.56 -8.71 -7.96
C GLU A 34 6.79 -9.92 -7.40
N GLU A 35 7.37 -10.63 -6.43
CA GLU A 35 6.76 -11.77 -5.75
C GLU A 35 5.50 -11.42 -4.95
N LEU A 36 5.27 -10.12 -4.69
CA LEU A 36 4.05 -9.60 -4.06
C LEU A 36 2.87 -9.48 -5.04
N ILE A 37 3.14 -9.49 -6.35
CA ILE A 37 2.08 -9.28 -7.36
C ILE A 37 1.13 -10.49 -7.32
N GLY A 38 -0.16 -10.20 -7.12
CA GLY A 38 -1.20 -11.22 -7.01
C GLY A 38 -1.34 -11.86 -5.63
N ARG A 39 -0.63 -11.34 -4.62
CA ARG A 39 -0.69 -11.81 -3.23
C ARG A 39 -1.51 -10.87 -2.35
N VAL A 40 -2.13 -11.41 -1.30
CA VAL A 40 -2.74 -10.60 -0.23
C VAL A 40 -1.82 -10.65 0.97
N VAL A 41 -1.39 -9.47 1.43
CA VAL A 41 -0.43 -9.32 2.53
C VAL A 41 -0.96 -8.38 3.60
N ASN A 42 -0.53 -8.58 4.84
CA ASN A 42 -0.81 -7.67 5.95
C ASN A 42 0.14 -6.44 5.94
N PRO A 43 -0.08 -5.44 6.80
CA PRO A 43 0.77 -4.24 6.86
C PRO A 43 2.24 -4.49 7.21
N LEU A 44 2.58 -5.67 7.75
CA LEU A 44 3.95 -6.09 8.05
C LEU A 44 4.60 -6.84 6.86
N GLY A 45 3.90 -6.97 5.74
CA GLY A 45 4.37 -7.67 4.54
C GLY A 45 4.26 -9.20 4.62
N GLN A 46 3.53 -9.74 5.61
CA GLN A 46 3.32 -11.18 5.73
C GLN A 46 2.13 -11.62 4.87
N PRO A 47 2.23 -12.73 4.12
CA PRO A 47 1.12 -13.24 3.32
C PRO A 47 -0.02 -13.77 4.19
N VAL A 48 -1.26 -13.43 3.83
CA VAL A 48 -2.49 -13.86 4.53
C VAL A 48 -3.46 -14.61 3.62
N ASP A 49 -3.06 -14.86 2.37
CA ASP A 49 -3.86 -15.55 1.34
C ASP A 49 -3.77 -17.09 1.38
N GLY A 50 -2.94 -17.65 2.26
CA GLY A 50 -2.74 -19.11 2.34
C GLY A 50 -1.94 -19.72 1.18
N LEU A 51 -1.34 -18.92 0.30
CA LEU A 51 -0.57 -19.39 -0.86
C LEU A 51 0.92 -19.67 -0.55
N GLY A 52 1.28 -19.79 0.73
CA GLY A 52 2.65 -20.02 1.20
C GLY A 52 3.46 -18.74 1.40
N GLU A 53 4.76 -18.87 1.65
CA GLU A 53 5.65 -17.74 1.94
C GLU A 53 5.99 -16.91 0.69
N LEU A 54 6.50 -15.69 0.92
CA LEU A 54 7.02 -14.82 -0.12
C LEU A 54 8.54 -15.03 -0.26
N ASN A 55 8.98 -15.48 -1.43
CA ASN A 55 10.40 -15.68 -1.72
C ASN A 55 11.06 -14.38 -2.21
N THR A 56 11.09 -13.33 -1.39
CA THR A 56 11.83 -12.09 -1.71
C THR A 56 13.03 -11.88 -0.78
N GLY A 57 14.20 -11.63 -1.37
CA GLY A 57 15.42 -11.26 -0.65
C GLY A 57 15.57 -9.75 -0.41
N LYS A 58 14.60 -8.93 -0.82
CA LYS A 58 14.70 -7.46 -0.77
C LYS A 58 13.75 -6.88 0.28
N THR A 59 14.24 -5.91 1.05
CA THR A 59 13.45 -5.15 2.02
C THR A 59 13.52 -3.66 1.72
N ARG A 60 12.50 -2.91 2.15
CA ARG A 60 12.50 -1.44 2.16
C ARG A 60 11.94 -0.90 3.47
N PRO A 61 12.48 0.22 3.98
CA PRO A 61 11.92 0.88 5.16
C PRO A 61 10.50 1.39 4.86
N VAL A 62 9.61 1.27 5.85
CA VAL A 62 8.22 1.75 5.74
C VAL A 62 8.19 3.28 5.64
N GLU A 63 9.05 3.93 6.43
CA GLU A 63 9.25 5.37 6.37
C GLU A 63 10.47 5.70 5.53
N ALA A 64 10.26 6.41 4.42
CA ALA A 64 11.31 6.87 3.53
C ALA A 64 11.05 8.30 3.09
N LYS A 65 12.12 9.08 2.90
CA LYS A 65 12.01 10.43 2.35
C LYS A 65 11.51 10.37 0.90
N ALA A 66 10.54 11.23 0.57
CA ALA A 66 10.07 11.37 -0.80
C ALA A 66 11.15 11.97 -1.72
N PRO A 67 11.09 11.71 -3.05
CA PRO A 67 12.00 12.32 -4.01
C PRO A 67 11.97 13.86 -3.95
N GLY A 68 13.16 14.45 -3.97
CA GLY A 68 13.36 15.90 -3.98
C GLY A 68 12.89 16.55 -5.28
N VAL A 69 12.81 17.88 -5.30
CA VAL A 69 12.27 18.65 -6.44
C VAL A 69 13.02 18.34 -7.74
N MET A 70 14.35 18.30 -7.71
CA MET A 70 15.20 18.04 -8.88
C MET A 70 15.10 16.62 -9.43
N GLN A 71 14.55 15.68 -8.65
CA GLN A 71 14.36 14.28 -9.06
C GLN A 71 12.99 14.04 -9.70
N ARG A 72 12.14 15.08 -9.78
CA ARG A 72 10.79 14.99 -10.34
C ARG A 72 10.79 15.41 -11.80
N LYS A 73 9.91 14.78 -12.57
CA LYS A 73 9.55 15.16 -13.93
C LYS A 73 8.08 15.56 -13.95
N SER A 74 7.72 16.51 -14.80
CA SER A 74 6.30 16.83 -15.04
C SER A 74 5.55 15.60 -15.52
N VAL A 75 4.33 15.44 -15.03
CA VAL A 75 3.43 14.36 -15.44
C VAL A 75 3.01 14.61 -16.89
N SER A 76 3.32 13.67 -17.78
CA SER A 76 3.03 13.78 -19.22
C SER A 76 2.41 12.52 -19.82
N GLU A 77 2.38 11.41 -19.07
CA GLU A 77 1.83 10.14 -19.54
C GLU A 77 0.44 9.92 -18.92
N PRO A 78 -0.59 9.56 -19.69
CA PRO A 78 -1.92 9.33 -19.15
C PRO A 78 -2.03 8.01 -18.39
N LEU A 79 -2.92 7.98 -17.41
CA LEU A 79 -3.44 6.79 -16.75
C LEU A 79 -4.93 6.73 -17.04
N GLN A 80 -5.33 5.79 -17.91
CA GLN A 80 -6.71 5.66 -18.34
C GLN A 80 -7.50 4.88 -17.29
N THR A 81 -8.55 5.47 -16.73
CA THR A 81 -9.41 4.79 -15.76
C THR A 81 -10.43 3.87 -16.43
N GLY A 82 -10.74 4.10 -17.71
CA GLY A 82 -11.81 3.42 -18.43
C GLY A 82 -13.19 4.06 -18.20
N LEU A 83 -13.27 5.08 -17.34
CA LEU A 83 -14.49 5.81 -17.03
C LEU A 83 -14.52 7.10 -17.85
N LYS A 84 -15.38 7.13 -18.88
CA LYS A 84 -15.52 8.28 -19.80
C LYS A 84 -15.63 9.63 -19.09
N ALA A 85 -16.35 9.70 -17.97
CA ALA A 85 -16.52 10.93 -17.21
C ALA A 85 -15.19 11.42 -16.59
N ILE A 86 -14.34 10.51 -16.10
CA ILE A 86 -13.05 10.86 -15.51
C ILE A 86 -12.05 11.13 -16.63
N ASP A 87 -11.89 10.21 -17.58
CA ASP A 87 -10.87 10.31 -18.62
C ASP A 87 -11.06 11.53 -19.54
N ALA A 88 -12.31 12.04 -19.69
CA ALA A 88 -12.59 13.24 -20.47
C ALA A 88 -12.57 14.55 -19.67
N LEU A 89 -13.08 14.56 -18.42
CA LEU A 89 -13.27 15.81 -17.66
C LEU A 89 -12.18 16.03 -16.62
N VAL A 90 -11.64 14.96 -16.02
CA VAL A 90 -10.62 15.00 -14.97
C VAL A 90 -9.56 13.94 -15.25
N PRO A 91 -8.78 14.09 -16.34
CA PRO A 91 -7.79 13.09 -16.74
C PRO A 91 -6.71 12.94 -15.66
N ILE A 92 -6.33 11.69 -15.41
CA ILE A 92 -5.28 11.33 -14.44
C ILE A 92 -4.01 10.99 -15.20
N GLY A 93 -2.86 11.52 -14.76
CA GLY A 93 -1.56 11.18 -15.31
C GLY A 93 -0.69 10.31 -14.39
N ARG A 94 0.29 9.60 -14.97
CA ARG A 94 1.25 8.77 -14.23
C ARG A 94 2.15 9.64 -13.35
N GLY A 95 2.07 9.43 -12.03
CA GLY A 95 2.76 10.24 -11.02
C GLY A 95 1.90 11.34 -10.39
N GLN A 96 0.65 11.51 -10.84
CA GLN A 96 -0.34 12.37 -10.18
C GLN A 96 -0.92 11.71 -8.93
N ARG A 97 -1.45 12.52 -8.01
CA ARG A 97 -2.23 12.08 -6.86
C ARG A 97 -3.63 12.66 -7.01
N GLU A 98 -4.62 11.79 -7.20
CA GLU A 98 -6.01 12.18 -7.41
C GLU A 98 -6.88 11.74 -6.23
N LEU A 99 -7.69 12.66 -5.70
CA LEU A 99 -8.56 12.38 -4.54
C LEU A 99 -9.93 11.89 -4.99
N ILE A 100 -10.33 10.69 -4.57
CA ILE A 100 -11.70 10.19 -4.72
C ILE A 100 -12.44 10.40 -3.39
N ILE A 101 -13.34 11.39 -3.33
CA ILE A 101 -14.10 11.76 -2.14
C ILE A 101 -15.61 11.68 -2.39
N GLY A 102 -16.38 11.33 -1.36
CA GLY A 102 -17.83 11.22 -1.42
C GLY A 102 -18.44 10.47 -0.24
N ASN A 103 -19.77 10.53 -0.11
CA ASN A 103 -20.52 9.91 0.98
C ASN A 103 -20.43 8.37 0.95
N ARG A 104 -20.89 7.72 2.02
CA ARG A 104 -20.99 6.25 2.06
C ARG A 104 -21.83 5.75 0.87
N GLN A 105 -21.43 4.62 0.27
CA GLN A 105 -22.14 3.98 -0.85
C GLN A 105 -22.25 4.80 -2.15
N THR A 106 -21.37 5.78 -2.39
CA THR A 106 -21.34 6.54 -3.67
C THR A 106 -20.41 5.95 -4.74
N GLY A 107 -20.03 4.67 -4.63
CA GLY A 107 -19.19 4.01 -5.65
C GLY A 107 -17.69 4.33 -5.61
N LYS A 108 -17.17 4.97 -4.55
CA LYS A 108 -15.73 5.30 -4.43
C LYS A 108 -14.80 4.11 -4.68
N THR A 109 -15.10 2.97 -4.05
CA THR A 109 -14.32 1.73 -4.20
C THR A 109 -14.47 1.17 -5.62
N SER A 110 -15.65 1.24 -6.21
CA SER A 110 -15.90 0.79 -7.59
C SER A 110 -15.04 1.58 -8.58
N VAL A 111 -15.00 2.91 -8.47
CA VAL A 111 -14.14 3.76 -9.30
C VAL A 111 -12.67 3.35 -9.22
N ALA A 112 -12.16 3.11 -8.00
CA ALA A 112 -10.77 2.71 -7.81
C ALA A 112 -10.48 1.31 -8.37
N ILE A 113 -11.40 0.35 -8.18
CA ILE A 113 -11.26 -1.02 -8.69
C ILE A 113 -11.35 -1.04 -10.22
N ASP A 114 -12.29 -0.31 -10.81
CA ASP A 114 -12.43 -0.23 -12.28
C ASP A 114 -11.16 0.35 -12.91
N ALA A 115 -10.58 1.39 -12.29
CA ALA A 115 -9.30 1.94 -12.71
C ALA A 115 -8.17 0.90 -12.66
N ILE A 116 -8.10 0.07 -11.61
CA ILE A 116 -7.13 -1.03 -11.50
C ILE A 116 -7.34 -2.07 -12.60
N LEU A 117 -8.59 -2.50 -12.82
CA LEU A 117 -8.94 -3.50 -13.83
C LEU A 117 -8.57 -3.03 -15.24
N ASN A 118 -8.76 -1.74 -15.53
CA ASN A 118 -8.42 -1.16 -16.83
C ASN A 118 -6.90 -1.11 -17.10
N GLN A 119 -6.04 -1.27 -16.08
CA GLN A 119 -4.59 -1.35 -16.27
C GLN A 119 -4.11 -2.71 -16.78
N ARG A 120 -5.00 -3.70 -16.92
CA ARG A 120 -4.63 -5.02 -17.46
C ARG A 120 -4.02 -4.85 -18.86
N GLY A 121 -2.77 -5.29 -19.01
CA GLY A 121 -2.03 -5.20 -20.27
C GLY A 121 -1.41 -3.83 -20.56
N GLN A 122 -1.47 -2.87 -19.61
CA GLN A 122 -0.85 -1.54 -19.76
C GLN A 122 0.53 -1.41 -19.09
N ASP A 123 1.15 -2.54 -18.72
CA ASP A 123 2.44 -2.61 -18.03
C ASP A 123 2.49 -1.69 -16.79
N MET A 124 1.51 -1.88 -15.90
CA MET A 124 1.36 -1.08 -14.69
C MET A 124 1.07 -1.98 -13.49
N ILE A 125 1.86 -1.81 -12.43
CA ILE A 125 1.65 -2.50 -11.15
C ILE A 125 0.60 -1.74 -10.36
N CYS A 126 -0.49 -2.43 -10.01
CA CYS A 126 -1.56 -1.88 -9.18
C CYS A 126 -1.45 -2.41 -7.74
N ILE A 127 -1.58 -1.51 -6.77
CA ILE A 127 -1.54 -1.84 -5.34
C ILE A 127 -2.82 -1.30 -4.70
N SER A 128 -3.58 -2.19 -4.06
CA SER A 128 -4.79 -1.83 -3.31
C SER A 128 -4.53 -2.02 -1.82
N VAL A 129 -4.79 -0.97 -1.03
CA VAL A 129 -4.56 -0.97 0.43
C VAL A 129 -5.88 -0.65 1.13
N PRO A 130 -6.74 -1.66 1.39
CA PRO A 130 -7.95 -1.46 2.16
C PRO A 130 -7.63 -1.25 3.65
N ILE A 131 -8.14 -0.18 4.25
CA ILE A 131 -7.94 0.15 5.67
C ILE A 131 -9.29 0.17 6.37
N GLY A 132 -9.43 -0.60 7.46
CA GLY A 132 -10.65 -0.67 8.26
C GLY A 132 -11.88 -1.18 7.51
N GLN A 133 -11.69 -1.91 6.40
CA GLN A 133 -12.77 -2.54 5.64
C GLN A 133 -13.14 -3.89 6.24
N LYS A 134 -14.38 -4.32 6.05
CA LYS A 134 -14.85 -5.63 6.48
C LYS A 134 -14.19 -6.73 5.64
N GLU A 135 -13.58 -7.71 6.30
CA GLU A 135 -13.13 -8.95 5.66
C GLU A 135 -14.37 -9.70 5.13
N SER A 136 -14.42 -9.93 3.82
CA SER A 136 -15.56 -10.57 3.13
C SER A 136 -15.26 -12.03 2.84
#